data_AF-A0A9P3ZNL3-F1
#
_entry.id   AF-A0A9P3ZNL3-F1
#
_cell.length_a   1.000
_cell.length_b   1.000
_cell.length_c   1.000
_cell.angle_alpha   90.00
_cell.angle_beta   90.00
_cell.angle_gamma   90.00
#
_symmetry.space_group_name_H-M   'P 1'
#
loop_
_entity.id
_entity.type
_entity.pdbx_description
1 polymer ?
#
loop_
_entity_poly.entity_id
_entity_poly.type
_entity_poly.pdbx_seq_one_letter_code
_entity_poly.pdbx_strand_id
1 'polypeptide(L)'
;MTDRDEACRSTLWEQIDAVLVINLDGSTERWEKLMNHLEGVVPIEKIHRIAAVRGTELPGYLSHPWFTARTGDRARTCAGAAGCVLSHARALQYALEHEDWQVILVLEDDARLDVERLERMTPQFQDFMHDPRWELLYVGYHGEPLYAGKLGKQRDFFNIYRCSGVLGTFSMLLHRRVWRKILQKLPDHRHVWTWIAQYKAIDYWLQRWFTPFHEVFYVTPAPWHCAENMVSDISGNMPIKVEKAKAARVWSVSRWRKKHGFFLSLCRWIGMQGDRVIRWASCRSRGFSGGKNAEPIHGISNQCSKNDHEAG
;
A
#
# COMPACT_ATOMS: atom_id res chain seq x y z
N MET A 1 16.92 20.36 23.81
CA MET A 1 16.87 18.90 23.63
C MET A 1 17.67 18.30 24.75
N THR A 2 17.05 17.44 25.57
CA THR A 2 17.69 16.84 26.75
C THR A 2 18.15 15.42 26.42
N ASP A 3 19.17 14.90 27.11
CA ASP A 3 19.70 13.52 26.91
C ASP A 3 18.62 12.41 26.91
N ARG A 4 17.44 12.65 27.51
CA ARG A 4 16.30 11.71 27.48
C ARG A 4 15.59 11.64 26.13
N ASP A 5 15.53 12.74 25.39
CA ASP A 5 14.86 12.81 24.08
C ASP A 5 15.67 12.03 23.03
N GLU A 6 17.00 12.06 23.15
CA GLU A 6 17.93 11.33 22.30
C GLU A 6 17.92 9.82 22.58
N ALA A 7 17.82 9.42 23.86
CA ALA A 7 17.68 8.00 24.26
C ALA A 7 16.33 7.37 23.85
N CYS A 8 15.23 8.13 23.89
CA CYS A 8 13.92 7.65 23.43
C CYS A 8 13.89 7.44 21.91
N ARG A 9 14.56 8.33 21.16
CA ARG A 9 14.73 8.17 19.70
C ARG A 9 15.57 6.95 19.34
N SER A 10 16.65 6.64 20.06
CA SER A 10 17.49 5.47 19.75
C SER A 10 16.71 4.16 19.85
N THR A 11 15.86 4.04 20.87
CA THR A 11 15.20 2.78 21.23
C THR A 11 14.07 2.34 20.30
N LEU A 12 13.40 3.25 19.59
CA LEU A 12 12.41 2.85 18.55
C LEU A 12 13.10 2.23 17.36
N TRP A 13 14.12 2.90 16.84
CA TRP A 13 14.84 2.48 15.65
C TRP A 13 15.69 1.24 15.89
N GLU A 14 16.05 0.93 17.14
CA GLU A 14 16.60 -0.36 17.53
C GLU A 14 15.65 -1.54 17.23
N GLN A 15 14.33 -1.32 17.20
CA GLN A 15 13.34 -2.37 16.88
C GLN A 15 12.93 -2.41 15.41
N ILE A 16 13.41 -1.47 14.59
CA ILE A 16 13.15 -1.40 13.15
C ILE A 16 14.47 -1.61 12.43
N ASP A 17 14.66 -2.76 11.80
CA ASP A 17 15.95 -3.12 11.20
C ASP A 17 16.27 -2.26 9.98
N ALA A 18 15.26 -1.97 9.15
CA ALA A 18 15.42 -1.18 7.94
C ALA A 18 14.17 -0.35 7.59
N VAL A 19 14.41 0.76 6.90
CA VAL A 19 13.41 1.65 6.28
C VAL A 19 13.58 1.58 4.77
N LEU A 20 12.66 0.91 4.10
CA LEU A 20 12.67 0.71 2.65
C LEU A 20 11.80 1.77 1.99
N VAL A 21 12.42 2.68 1.25
CA VAL A 21 11.74 3.79 0.59
C VAL A 21 11.57 3.50 -0.90
N ILE A 22 10.33 3.37 -1.34
CA ILE A 22 9.96 3.20 -2.75
C ILE A 22 9.94 4.57 -3.44
N ASN A 23 10.81 4.75 -4.42
CA ASN A 23 10.97 6.01 -5.14
C ASN A 23 11.28 5.75 -6.63
N LEU A 24 10.66 6.52 -7.54
CA LEU A 24 10.98 6.46 -8.97
C LEU A 24 12.35 7.10 -9.24
N ASP A 25 13.14 6.54 -10.16
CA ASP A 25 14.48 7.07 -10.50
C ASP A 25 14.46 8.51 -11.01
N GLY A 26 13.38 8.92 -11.69
CA GLY A 26 13.20 10.30 -12.13
C GLY A 26 12.69 11.27 -11.06
N SER A 27 12.33 10.80 -9.86
CA SER A 27 11.73 11.61 -8.80
C SER A 27 12.77 12.09 -7.78
N THR A 28 13.82 12.76 -8.26
CA THR A 28 14.96 13.21 -7.43
C THR A 28 14.56 14.28 -6.40
N GLU A 29 13.71 15.24 -6.78
CA GLU A 29 13.23 16.28 -5.86
C GLU A 29 12.42 15.70 -4.70
N ARG A 30 11.56 14.70 -4.97
CA ARG A 30 10.78 13.99 -3.94
C ARG A 30 11.71 13.22 -3.01
N TRP A 31 12.73 12.57 -3.56
CA TRP A 31 13.75 11.87 -2.79
C TRP A 31 14.50 12.82 -1.86
N GLU A 32 15.03 13.92 -2.38
CA GLU A 32 15.74 14.94 -1.58
C GLU A 32 14.85 15.51 -0.47
N LYS A 33 13.60 15.83 -0.80
CA LYS A 33 12.63 16.33 0.17
C LYS A 33 12.35 15.31 1.28
N LEU A 34 12.19 14.04 0.95
CA LEU A 34 12.02 12.99 1.95
C LEU A 34 13.28 12.85 2.81
N MET A 35 14.46 12.80 2.21
CA MET A 35 15.72 12.65 2.94
C MET A 35 15.95 13.79 3.93
N ASN A 36 15.71 15.04 3.50
CA ASN A 36 15.76 16.22 4.39
C ASN A 36 14.72 16.12 5.53
N HIS A 37 13.56 15.51 5.26
CA HIS A 37 12.52 15.32 6.27
C HIS A 37 12.86 14.21 7.28
N LEU A 38 13.67 13.22 6.89
CA LEU A 38 14.09 12.11 7.75
C LEU A 38 15.42 12.39 8.48
N GLU A 39 16.15 13.43 8.06
CA GLU A 39 17.43 13.82 8.64
C GLU A 39 17.31 14.09 10.16
N GLY A 40 18.21 13.49 10.93
CA GLY A 40 18.22 13.61 12.40
C GLY A 40 17.07 12.91 13.13
N VAL A 41 16.19 12.22 12.40
CA VAL A 41 15.07 11.45 12.96
C VAL A 41 15.25 9.95 12.73
N VAL A 42 15.59 9.55 11.52
CA VAL A 42 15.84 8.15 11.14
C VAL A 42 17.35 7.95 10.95
N PRO A 43 17.96 6.90 11.53
CA PRO A 43 19.36 6.59 11.28
C PRO A 43 19.60 6.32 9.79
N ILE A 44 20.54 7.05 9.19
CA ILE A 44 20.76 7.08 7.73
C ILE A 44 21.11 5.70 7.19
N GLU A 45 21.84 4.90 7.95
CA GLU A 45 22.28 3.55 7.62
C GLU A 45 21.13 2.55 7.55
N LYS A 46 19.97 2.87 8.15
CA LYS A 46 18.75 2.06 8.04
C LYS A 46 17.92 2.43 6.82
N ILE A 47 18.22 3.51 6.10
CA ILE A 47 17.41 3.97 4.96
C ILE A 47 17.93 3.31 3.68
N HIS A 48 17.08 2.52 3.04
CA HIS A 48 17.38 1.85 1.77
C HIS A 48 16.42 2.33 0.69
N ARG A 49 16.98 2.89 -0.39
CA ARG A 49 16.21 3.27 -1.56
C ARG A 49 15.87 2.04 -2.40
N ILE A 50 14.59 1.87 -2.69
CA ILE A 50 14.06 0.84 -3.59
C ILE A 50 13.54 1.53 -4.85
N ALA A 51 14.16 1.21 -5.99
CA ALA A 51 13.70 1.74 -7.28
C ALA A 51 12.26 1.29 -7.54
N ALA A 52 11.35 2.25 -7.67
CA ALA A 52 9.95 1.99 -8.01
C ALA A 52 9.82 1.56 -9.48
N VAL A 53 8.74 0.85 -9.77
CA VAL A 53 8.39 0.39 -11.10
C VAL A 53 7.40 1.36 -11.72
N ARG A 54 7.77 2.00 -12.83
CA ARG A 54 6.83 2.83 -13.59
C ARG A 54 5.86 1.95 -14.36
N GLY A 55 4.60 1.98 -13.95
CA GLY A 55 3.56 1.12 -14.53
C GLY A 55 3.34 1.29 -16.04
N THR A 56 3.55 2.50 -16.56
CA THR A 56 3.38 2.81 -17.99
C THR A 56 4.50 2.26 -18.87
N GLU A 57 5.60 1.82 -18.27
CA GLU A 57 6.74 1.21 -18.97
C GLU A 57 6.65 -0.34 -18.93
N LEU A 58 5.63 -0.90 -18.29
CA LEU A 58 5.46 -2.35 -18.19
C LEU A 58 5.06 -2.97 -19.53
N PRO A 59 5.62 -4.15 -19.89
CA PRO A 59 5.20 -4.89 -21.07
C PRO A 59 3.70 -5.17 -21.05
N GLY A 60 3.02 -4.90 -22.16
CA GLY A 60 1.56 -5.08 -22.28
C GLY A 60 0.72 -3.89 -21.79
N TYR A 61 1.33 -2.80 -21.32
CA TYR A 61 0.61 -1.53 -21.15
C TYR A 61 -0.01 -1.10 -22.48
N LEU A 62 -1.25 -0.61 -22.44
CA LEU A 62 -2.06 -0.26 -23.62
C LEU A 62 -2.29 -1.39 -24.63
N SER A 63 -2.00 -2.64 -24.24
CA SER A 63 -2.19 -3.81 -25.10
C SER A 63 -3.43 -4.64 -24.74
N HIS A 64 -4.03 -5.27 -25.75
CA HIS A 64 -5.09 -6.26 -25.57
C HIS A 64 -4.55 -7.49 -24.80
N PRO A 65 -5.36 -8.20 -23.96
CA PRO A 65 -6.79 -7.99 -23.69
C PRO A 65 -7.10 -6.95 -22.62
N TRP A 66 -6.08 -6.45 -21.92
CA TRP A 66 -6.30 -5.66 -20.70
C TRP A 66 -6.67 -4.21 -20.98
N PHE A 67 -6.14 -3.65 -22.05
CA PHE A 67 -6.42 -2.29 -22.47
C PHE A 67 -7.15 -2.31 -23.80
N THR A 68 -8.34 -1.72 -23.82
CA THR A 68 -9.17 -1.55 -25.02
C THR A 68 -9.57 -0.08 -25.15
N ALA A 69 -10.24 0.30 -26.24
CA ALA A 69 -10.81 1.64 -26.38
C ALA A 69 -11.73 2.04 -25.20
N ARG A 70 -12.34 1.06 -24.51
CA ARG A 70 -13.19 1.28 -23.34
C ARG A 70 -12.41 1.56 -22.05
N THR A 71 -11.11 1.30 -22.04
CA THR A 71 -10.27 1.53 -20.86
C THR A 71 -10.09 3.01 -20.57
N GLY A 72 -9.96 3.82 -21.62
CA GLY A 72 -9.90 5.27 -21.50
C GLY A 72 -8.79 5.75 -20.56
N ASP A 73 -9.06 6.83 -19.83
CA ASP A 73 -8.12 7.45 -18.89
C ASP A 73 -7.71 6.53 -17.72
N ARG A 74 -8.49 5.48 -17.46
CA ARG A 74 -8.17 4.47 -16.44
C ARG A 74 -6.90 3.70 -16.77
N ALA A 75 -6.42 3.74 -18.02
CA ALA A 75 -5.17 3.10 -18.39
C ALA A 75 -4.03 3.52 -17.45
N ARG A 76 -3.91 4.82 -17.16
CA ARG A 76 -2.88 5.37 -16.24
C ARG A 76 -3.07 4.86 -14.82
N THR A 77 -4.31 4.88 -14.31
CA THR A 77 -4.62 4.33 -12.98
C THR A 77 -4.25 2.85 -12.86
N CYS A 78 -4.58 2.04 -13.87
CA CYS A 78 -4.30 0.61 -13.89
C CYS A 78 -2.79 0.34 -13.99
N ALA A 79 -2.09 1.07 -14.84
CA ALA A 79 -0.63 1.07 -14.89
C ALA A 79 -0.06 1.41 -13.53
N GLY A 80 -0.56 2.46 -12.90
CA GLY A 80 -0.06 2.88 -11.62
C GLY A 80 -0.24 1.89 -10.48
N ALA A 81 -1.41 1.26 -10.41
CA ALA A 81 -1.64 0.15 -9.50
C ALA A 81 -0.69 -1.05 -9.77
N ALA A 82 -0.37 -1.32 -11.04
CA ALA A 82 0.60 -2.33 -11.44
C ALA A 82 2.04 -1.97 -11.00
N GLY A 83 2.45 -0.72 -11.21
CA GLY A 83 3.74 -0.20 -10.74
C GLY A 83 3.87 -0.28 -9.22
N CYS A 84 2.83 0.13 -8.50
CA CYS A 84 2.78 0.08 -7.03
C CYS A 84 2.97 -1.35 -6.50
N VAL A 85 2.17 -2.33 -6.98
CA VAL A 85 2.29 -3.72 -6.47
C VAL A 85 3.65 -4.34 -6.77
N LEU A 86 4.26 -4.05 -7.94
CA LEU A 86 5.58 -4.56 -8.28
C LEU A 86 6.70 -3.87 -7.48
N SER A 87 6.54 -2.58 -7.16
CA SER A 87 7.48 -1.85 -6.31
C SER A 87 7.49 -2.39 -4.89
N HIS A 88 6.31 -2.68 -4.33
CA HIS A 88 6.22 -3.37 -3.04
C HIS A 88 6.80 -4.79 -3.11
N ALA A 89 6.54 -5.54 -4.17
CA ALA A 89 7.14 -6.87 -4.34
C ALA A 89 8.68 -6.78 -4.33
N ARG A 90 9.27 -5.78 -5.02
CA ARG A 90 10.71 -5.52 -5.01
C ARG A 90 11.23 -5.16 -3.63
N ALA A 91 10.54 -4.30 -2.87
CA ALA A 91 10.93 -3.96 -1.51
C ALA A 91 10.92 -5.19 -0.58
N LEU A 92 9.89 -6.04 -0.68
CA LEU A 92 9.81 -7.26 0.13
C LEU A 92 10.84 -8.32 -0.31
N GLN A 93 11.18 -8.36 -1.60
CA GLN A 93 12.25 -9.22 -2.11
C GLN A 93 13.61 -8.76 -1.56
N TYR A 94 13.89 -7.46 -1.59
CA TYR A 94 15.09 -6.88 -0.99
C TYR A 94 15.17 -7.23 0.50
N ALA A 95 14.09 -7.09 1.26
CA ALA A 95 14.05 -7.50 2.66
C ALA A 95 14.34 -9.01 2.89
N LEU A 96 14.10 -9.88 1.92
CA LEU A 96 14.42 -11.31 2.03
C LEU A 96 15.91 -11.61 1.80
N GLU A 97 16.64 -10.72 1.15
CA GLU A 97 18.09 -10.82 0.96
C GLU A 97 18.86 -10.56 2.26
N HIS A 98 18.19 -9.98 3.27
CA HIS A 98 18.73 -9.69 4.60
C HIS A 98 18.19 -10.69 5.63
N GLU A 99 18.96 -11.75 5.91
CA GLU A 99 18.54 -12.86 6.76
C GLU A 99 18.46 -12.53 8.25
N ASP A 100 18.96 -11.39 8.68
CA ASP A 100 18.95 -10.89 10.06
C ASP A 100 17.73 -10.02 10.36
N TRP A 101 17.18 -9.33 9.36
CA TRP A 101 16.04 -8.42 9.54
C TRP A 101 14.76 -9.14 10.01
N GLN A 102 14.09 -8.56 11.00
CA GLN A 102 12.83 -9.00 11.59
C GLN A 102 11.68 -8.02 11.36
N VAL A 103 11.96 -6.72 11.39
CA VAL A 103 10.97 -5.65 11.24
C VAL A 103 11.48 -4.63 10.24
N ILE A 104 10.65 -4.35 9.24
CA ILE A 104 10.94 -3.31 8.23
C ILE A 104 9.82 -2.29 8.23
N LEU A 105 10.18 -1.03 7.99
CA LEU A 105 9.26 0.04 7.62
C LEU A 105 9.33 0.23 6.11
N VAL A 106 8.20 0.08 5.41
CA VAL A 106 8.10 0.39 3.98
C VAL A 106 7.41 1.73 3.82
N LEU A 107 8.04 2.65 3.09
CA LEU A 107 7.56 3.99 2.78
C LEU A 107 7.44 4.20 1.27
N GLU A 108 6.47 4.98 0.83
CA GLU A 108 6.52 5.67 -0.47
C GLU A 108 7.20 7.05 -0.29
N ASP A 109 7.75 7.60 -1.36
CA ASP A 109 8.50 8.86 -1.35
C ASP A 109 7.65 10.13 -1.16
N ASP A 110 6.32 10.02 -1.11
CA ASP A 110 5.41 11.10 -0.66
C ASP A 110 4.97 10.97 0.81
N ALA A 111 5.52 10.00 1.55
CA ALA A 111 5.29 9.89 2.97
C ALA A 111 5.92 11.06 3.73
N ARG A 112 5.17 11.63 4.68
CA ARG A 112 5.60 12.72 5.56
C ARG A 112 5.43 12.31 7.00
N LEU A 113 6.48 12.44 7.80
CA LEU A 113 6.48 12.10 9.21
C LEU A 113 6.09 13.29 10.09
N ASP A 114 5.10 13.12 10.96
CA ASP A 114 4.88 14.01 12.11
C ASP A 114 5.80 13.54 13.26
N VAL A 115 6.94 14.21 13.41
CA VAL A 115 8.00 13.83 14.36
C VAL A 115 7.51 13.93 15.80
N GLU A 116 6.87 15.05 16.17
CA GLU A 116 6.33 15.25 17.52
C GLU A 116 5.26 14.19 17.87
N ARG A 117 4.48 13.76 16.87
CA ARG A 117 3.54 12.66 17.05
C ARG A 117 4.25 11.34 17.26
N LEU A 118 5.23 11.00 16.44
CA LEU A 118 5.99 9.75 16.58
C LEU A 118 6.68 9.66 17.94
N GLU A 119 7.31 10.75 18.40
CA GLU A 119 7.99 10.80 19.69
C GLU A 119 7.04 10.53 20.85
N ARG A 120 5.88 11.20 20.87
CA ARG A 120 4.85 10.97 21.90
C ARG A 120 4.29 9.55 21.89
N MET A 121 4.35 8.88 20.74
CA MET A 121 3.86 7.50 20.56
C MET A 121 4.92 6.43 20.82
N THR A 122 6.19 6.81 20.87
CA THR A 122 7.32 5.87 20.88
C THR A 122 7.22 4.82 21.98
N PRO A 123 6.91 5.17 23.25
CA PRO A 123 6.75 4.16 24.30
C PRO A 123 5.67 3.11 23.98
N GLN A 124 4.53 3.54 23.43
CA GLN A 124 3.44 2.62 23.06
C GLN A 124 3.81 1.75 21.85
N PHE A 125 4.57 2.29 20.90
CA PHE A 125 5.09 1.52 19.78
C PHE A 125 6.04 0.43 20.25
N GLN A 126 6.97 0.74 21.14
CA GLN A 126 7.92 -0.22 21.70
C GLN A 126 7.20 -1.35 22.43
N ASP A 127 6.27 -1.00 23.33
CA ASP A 127 5.45 -1.99 24.04
C ASP A 127 4.67 -2.90 23.08
N PHE A 128 4.09 -2.32 22.01
CA PHE A 128 3.37 -3.07 21.00
C PHE A 128 4.27 -3.96 20.16
N MET A 129 5.45 -3.47 19.77
CA MET A 129 6.39 -4.19 18.93
C MET A 129 6.99 -5.42 19.63
N HIS A 130 7.06 -5.41 20.96
CA HIS A 130 7.38 -6.59 21.77
C HIS A 130 6.30 -7.69 21.75
N ASP A 131 5.04 -7.41 21.37
CA ASP A 131 4.01 -8.45 21.25
C ASP A 131 4.32 -9.32 20.03
N PRO A 132 4.64 -10.61 20.19
CA PRO A 132 5.04 -11.45 19.09
C PRO A 132 3.82 -11.90 18.27
N ARG A 133 2.65 -11.26 18.32
CA ARG A 133 1.46 -11.66 17.53
C ARG A 133 1.18 -10.74 16.36
N TRP A 134 1.64 -9.49 16.38
CA TRP A 134 1.38 -8.59 15.26
C TRP A 134 2.15 -9.03 14.00
N GLU A 135 1.57 -8.73 12.85
CA GLU A 135 2.12 -9.12 11.55
C GLU A 135 2.36 -7.91 10.66
N LEU A 136 1.38 -7.00 10.60
CA LEU A 136 1.44 -5.76 9.83
C LEU A 136 0.81 -4.63 10.65
N LEU A 137 1.49 -3.49 10.69
CA LEU A 137 0.99 -2.27 11.32
C LEU A 137 1.01 -1.12 10.32
N TYR A 138 -0.17 -0.61 9.96
CA TYR A 138 -0.28 0.62 9.19
C TYR A 138 0.06 1.81 10.09
N VAL A 139 1.10 2.54 9.72
CA VAL A 139 1.55 3.77 10.40
C VAL A 139 1.27 5.03 9.57
N GLY A 140 0.74 4.86 8.36
CA GLY A 140 0.08 5.88 7.55
C GLY A 140 -1.03 5.24 6.69
N TYR A 141 -2.12 5.98 6.46
CA TYR A 141 -3.25 5.53 5.64
C TYR A 141 -4.10 6.71 5.14
N HIS A 142 -4.97 6.45 4.15
CA HIS A 142 -5.92 7.44 3.66
C HIS A 142 -7.25 7.40 4.42
N GLY A 143 -7.70 8.58 4.86
CA GLY A 143 -8.97 8.78 5.55
C GLY A 143 -8.96 8.40 7.04
N GLU A 144 -9.96 8.87 7.78
CA GLU A 144 -10.11 8.50 9.19
C GLU A 144 -10.82 7.14 9.32
N PRO A 145 -10.25 6.16 10.05
CA PRO A 145 -10.92 4.89 10.33
C PRO A 145 -12.13 5.12 11.24
N LEU A 146 -13.27 4.52 10.88
CA LEU A 146 -14.60 4.78 11.48
C LEU A 146 -14.72 4.64 13.00
N TYR A 147 -13.78 3.95 13.64
CA TYR A 147 -13.90 3.50 15.02
C TYR A 147 -12.73 3.93 15.93
N ALA A 148 -11.89 4.88 15.49
CA ALA A 148 -11.41 5.86 16.45
C ALA A 148 -12.70 6.54 16.93
N GLY A 149 -13.26 6.09 18.05
CA GLY A 149 -14.67 6.30 18.34
C GLY A 149 -15.07 7.78 18.29
N LYS A 150 -16.36 8.05 18.49
CA LYS A 150 -16.75 9.29 19.17
C LYS A 150 -16.12 9.31 20.58
N LEU A 151 -14.80 9.28 20.69
CA LEU A 151 -14.00 9.59 21.86
C LEU A 151 -14.22 11.07 22.03
N GLY A 152 -15.32 11.41 22.71
CA GLY A 152 -15.68 12.78 22.99
C GLY A 152 -14.46 13.49 23.55
N LYS A 153 -14.04 14.56 22.87
CA LYS A 153 -13.09 15.58 23.36
C LYS A 153 -11.73 15.10 23.88
N GLN A 154 -11.33 13.82 23.72
CA GLN A 154 -9.98 13.36 24.05
C GLN A 154 -9.18 13.15 22.76
N ARG A 155 -8.54 14.22 22.30
CA ARG A 155 -7.68 14.24 21.10
C ARG A 155 -6.26 13.71 21.35
N ASP A 156 -5.93 13.38 22.59
CA ASP A 156 -4.53 13.13 23.00
C ASP A 156 -4.19 11.65 23.27
N PHE A 157 -5.10 10.71 23.04
CA PHE A 157 -4.81 9.29 23.28
C PHE A 157 -4.51 8.52 21.99
N PHE A 158 -3.23 8.25 21.78
CA PHE A 158 -2.76 7.31 20.78
C PHE A 158 -3.28 5.91 21.06
N ASN A 159 -3.78 5.24 20.03
CA ASN A 159 -4.31 3.90 20.16
C ASN A 159 -3.95 3.08 18.92
N ILE A 160 -3.57 1.83 19.16
CA ILE A 160 -3.39 0.80 18.14
C ILE A 160 -4.66 -0.04 18.10
N TYR A 161 -5.19 -0.29 16.91
CA TYR A 161 -6.44 -1.01 16.68
C TYR A 161 -6.22 -2.13 15.69
N ARG A 162 -6.89 -3.26 15.91
CA ARG A 162 -7.01 -4.29 14.88
C ARG A 162 -7.97 -3.81 13.80
N CYS A 163 -7.58 -3.90 12.53
CA CYS A 163 -8.45 -3.54 11.41
C CYS A 163 -8.78 -4.71 10.50
N SER A 164 -9.78 -4.48 9.64
CA SER A 164 -10.05 -5.30 8.46
C SER A 164 -9.23 -4.85 7.23
N GLY A 165 -8.18 -4.04 7.45
CA GLY A 165 -7.34 -3.39 6.46
C GLY A 165 -7.76 -1.94 6.21
N VAL A 166 -6.79 -1.12 5.83
CA VAL A 166 -6.98 0.30 5.46
C VAL A 166 -6.59 0.51 4.00
N LEU A 167 -7.06 1.62 3.42
CA LEU A 167 -6.63 2.03 2.08
C LEU A 167 -5.34 2.85 2.21
N GLY A 168 -4.39 2.60 1.32
CA GLY A 168 -3.05 3.18 1.36
C GLY A 168 -1.98 2.18 1.78
N THR A 169 -0.90 2.15 1.01
CA THR A 169 0.32 1.35 1.27
C THR A 169 1.57 2.20 1.43
N PHE A 170 1.42 3.52 1.47
CA PHE A 170 2.53 4.47 1.53
C PHE A 170 3.35 4.42 2.82
N SER A 171 2.83 3.80 3.89
CA SER A 171 3.58 3.63 5.13
C SER A 171 3.09 2.46 5.98
N MET A 172 3.91 1.40 6.07
CA MET A 172 3.59 0.19 6.82
C MET A 172 4.81 -0.44 7.49
N LEU A 173 4.66 -0.86 8.73
CA LEU A 173 5.58 -1.76 9.40
C LEU A 173 5.18 -3.20 9.12
N LEU A 174 6.14 -4.04 8.75
CA LEU A 174 5.94 -5.46 8.53
C LEU A 174 6.90 -6.27 9.39
N HIS A 175 6.39 -7.35 9.98
CA HIS A 175 7.22 -8.38 10.58
C HIS A 175 7.58 -9.44 9.53
N ARG A 176 8.79 -10.01 9.63
CA ARG A 176 9.33 -11.07 8.76
C ARG A 176 8.41 -12.21 8.42
N ARG A 177 7.71 -12.71 9.43
CA ARG A 177 6.73 -13.79 9.30
C ARG A 177 5.68 -13.52 8.22
N VAL A 178 5.44 -12.25 7.89
CA VAL A 178 4.37 -11.84 7.01
C VAL A 178 4.85 -11.40 5.63
N TRP A 179 6.01 -10.73 5.50
CA TRP A 179 6.42 -10.25 4.17
C TRP A 179 6.70 -11.38 3.19
N ARG A 180 7.19 -12.54 3.64
CA ARG A 180 7.32 -13.74 2.80
C ARG A 180 5.96 -14.22 2.30
N LYS A 181 4.95 -14.23 3.17
CA LYS A 181 3.57 -14.63 2.83
C LYS A 181 2.96 -13.67 1.83
N ILE A 182 3.19 -12.36 1.99
CA ILE A 182 2.74 -11.33 1.05
C ILE A 182 3.41 -11.54 -0.31
N LEU A 183 4.74 -11.61 -0.35
CA LEU A 183 5.50 -11.70 -1.59
C LEU A 183 5.08 -12.90 -2.44
N GLN A 184 4.85 -14.07 -1.83
CA GLN A 184 4.36 -15.27 -2.53
C GLN A 184 3.01 -15.09 -3.24
N LYS A 185 2.25 -14.03 -2.94
CA LYS A 185 0.94 -13.73 -3.52
C LYS A 185 0.95 -12.50 -4.43
N LEU A 186 2.04 -11.73 -4.42
CA LEU A 186 2.22 -10.59 -5.33
C LEU A 186 2.61 -11.10 -6.72
N PRO A 187 2.24 -10.38 -7.79
CA PRO A 187 2.57 -10.79 -9.15
C PRO A 187 4.04 -10.48 -9.48
N ASP A 188 4.55 -11.14 -10.51
CA ASP A 188 5.73 -10.71 -11.24
C ASP A 188 5.34 -9.82 -12.44
N HIS A 189 6.34 -9.36 -13.20
CA HIS A 189 6.14 -8.54 -14.40
C HIS A 189 5.29 -9.23 -15.47
N ARG A 190 5.28 -10.56 -15.53
CA ARG A 190 4.56 -11.33 -16.57
C ARG A 190 3.06 -11.42 -16.26
N HIS A 191 2.71 -11.45 -14.97
CA HIS A 191 1.35 -11.71 -14.51
C HIS A 191 0.65 -10.49 -13.91
N VAL A 192 1.32 -9.34 -13.84
CA VAL A 192 0.80 -8.13 -13.16
C VAL A 192 -0.56 -7.68 -13.68
N TRP A 193 -0.80 -7.67 -14.99
CA TRP A 193 -2.10 -7.23 -15.54
C TRP A 193 -3.24 -8.19 -15.18
N THR A 194 -2.98 -9.49 -15.24
CA THR A 194 -3.92 -10.52 -14.79
C THR A 194 -4.24 -10.34 -13.31
N TRP A 195 -3.23 -10.03 -12.50
CA TRP A 195 -3.37 -9.78 -11.08
C TRP A 195 -4.18 -8.50 -10.80
N ILE A 196 -3.92 -7.40 -11.51
CA ILE A 196 -4.69 -6.16 -11.41
C ILE A 196 -6.16 -6.39 -11.83
N ALA A 197 -6.40 -7.19 -12.86
CA ALA A 197 -7.75 -7.58 -13.27
C ALA A 197 -8.50 -8.35 -12.17
N GLN A 198 -7.80 -9.12 -11.34
CA GLN A 198 -8.40 -9.86 -10.23
C GLN A 198 -8.57 -8.97 -8.99
N TYR A 199 -7.52 -8.24 -8.60
CA TYR A 199 -7.40 -7.66 -7.26
C TYR A 199 -7.45 -6.12 -7.24
N LYS A 200 -7.47 -5.45 -8.39
CA LYS A 200 -7.45 -3.99 -8.61
C LYS A 200 -6.15 -3.30 -8.23
N ALA A 201 -5.70 -3.44 -6.98
CA ALA A 201 -4.51 -2.80 -6.44
C ALA A 201 -4.06 -3.52 -5.15
N ILE A 202 -2.83 -3.24 -4.70
CA ILE A 202 -2.24 -3.91 -3.52
C ILE A 202 -2.98 -3.59 -2.22
N ASP A 203 -3.43 -2.36 -2.02
CA ASP A 203 -4.23 -1.95 -0.86
C ASP A 203 -5.58 -2.68 -0.81
N TYR A 204 -6.29 -2.78 -1.94
CA TYR A 204 -7.51 -3.57 -2.08
C TYR A 204 -7.26 -5.05 -1.81
N TRP A 205 -6.14 -5.58 -2.29
CA TRP A 205 -5.76 -6.95 -2.02
C TRP A 205 -5.50 -7.19 -0.54
N LEU A 206 -4.66 -6.35 0.09
CA LEU A 206 -4.34 -6.44 1.52
C LEU A 206 -5.61 -6.36 2.39
N GLN A 207 -6.50 -5.42 2.09
CA GLN A 207 -7.73 -5.24 2.83
C GLN A 207 -8.67 -6.46 2.69
N ARG A 208 -8.86 -6.96 1.48
CA ARG A 208 -9.91 -7.96 1.20
C ARG A 208 -9.43 -9.40 1.37
N TRP A 209 -8.16 -9.68 1.08
CA TRP A 209 -7.67 -11.05 0.91
C TRP A 209 -6.64 -11.46 1.95
N PHE A 210 -5.90 -10.48 2.48
CA PHE A 210 -4.83 -10.76 3.42
C PHE A 210 -5.29 -10.54 4.87
N THR A 211 -5.72 -9.32 5.19
CA THR A 211 -6.08 -8.90 6.54
C THR A 211 -7.08 -9.81 7.27
N PRO A 212 -8.13 -10.37 6.63
CA PRO A 212 -9.08 -11.25 7.32
C PRO A 212 -8.44 -12.49 7.98
N PHE A 213 -7.24 -12.89 7.54
CA PHE A 213 -6.54 -14.09 7.98
C PHE A 213 -5.25 -13.79 8.76
N HIS A 214 -4.96 -12.52 9.03
CA HIS A 214 -3.69 -12.05 9.57
C HIS A 214 -3.93 -11.08 10.74
N GLU A 215 -2.94 -10.91 11.60
CA GLU A 215 -2.99 -9.99 12.75
C GLU A 215 -2.50 -8.60 12.31
N VAL A 216 -3.41 -7.87 11.67
CA VAL A 216 -3.17 -6.56 11.07
C VAL A 216 -3.77 -5.44 11.91
N PHE A 217 -2.96 -4.40 12.11
CA PHE A 217 -3.27 -3.26 12.97
C PHE A 217 -3.08 -1.95 12.22
N TYR A 218 -3.64 -0.87 12.77
CA TYR A 218 -3.28 0.49 12.42
C TYR A 218 -3.17 1.32 13.70
N VAL A 219 -2.42 2.41 13.61
CA VAL A 219 -2.28 3.37 14.70
C VAL A 219 -3.02 4.67 14.39
N THR A 220 -3.70 5.23 15.37
CA THR A 220 -4.41 6.52 15.21
C THR A 220 -4.18 7.43 16.41
N PRO A 221 -3.96 8.74 16.19
CA PRO A 221 -3.66 9.35 14.89
C PRO A 221 -2.38 8.78 14.26
N ALA A 222 -2.34 8.68 12.93
CA ALA A 222 -1.20 8.13 12.21
C ALA A 222 0.00 9.10 12.25
N PRO A 223 1.24 8.64 12.53
CA PRO A 223 2.44 9.49 12.46
C PRO A 223 2.86 9.79 11.02
N TRP A 224 2.47 8.97 10.05
CA TRP A 224 2.78 9.20 8.63
C TRP A 224 1.57 9.67 7.85
N HIS A 225 1.80 10.68 7.02
CA HIS A 225 0.81 11.28 6.13
C HIS A 225 1.28 11.21 4.69
N CYS A 226 0.36 11.05 3.76
CA CYS A 226 0.66 11.33 2.35
C CYS A 226 0.50 12.84 2.13
N ALA A 227 1.37 13.45 1.34
CA ALA A 227 1.28 14.87 1.00
C ALA A 227 -0.10 15.24 0.44
N GLU A 228 -0.82 16.16 1.12
CA GLU A 228 -2.09 16.67 0.64
C GLU A 228 -1.93 17.28 -0.76
N ASN A 229 -2.84 16.91 -1.68
CA ASN A 229 -2.91 17.34 -3.08
C ASN A 229 -1.94 16.69 -4.09
N MET A 230 -1.16 15.67 -3.70
CA MET A 230 -0.33 14.93 -4.65
C MET A 230 -1.08 13.71 -5.20
N VAL A 231 -1.40 13.77 -6.49
CA VAL A 231 -1.69 12.58 -7.30
C VAL A 231 -0.43 11.71 -7.23
N SER A 232 -0.52 10.49 -6.70
CA SER A 232 0.65 9.60 -6.64
C SER A 232 1.15 9.37 -8.07
N ASP A 233 2.41 9.71 -8.38
CA ASP A 233 2.98 9.59 -9.74
C ASP A 233 3.07 8.13 -10.19
N ILE A 234 3.08 7.21 -9.22
CA ILE A 234 2.92 5.79 -9.44
C ILE A 234 1.46 5.55 -9.80
N SER A 235 0.48 5.81 -8.92
CA SER A 235 -0.92 5.38 -9.09
C SER A 235 -1.81 6.27 -9.99
N GLY A 236 -1.37 7.48 -10.34
CA GLY A 236 -2.06 8.44 -11.20
C GLY A 236 -3.42 8.95 -10.69
N ASN A 237 -3.81 8.69 -9.43
CA ASN A 237 -5.15 8.98 -8.92
C ASN A 237 -5.20 10.02 -7.80
N MET A 238 -6.29 10.80 -7.77
CA MET A 238 -6.80 11.47 -6.55
C MET A 238 -7.24 10.42 -5.52
N PRO A 239 -7.16 10.71 -4.20
CA PRO A 239 -7.58 9.78 -3.16
C PRO A 239 -9.00 9.29 -3.42
N ILE A 240 -9.13 7.97 -3.61
CA ILE A 240 -10.42 7.30 -3.79
C ILE A 240 -11.31 7.71 -2.62
N LYS A 241 -12.57 8.11 -2.88
CA LYS A 241 -13.59 8.28 -1.83
C LYS A 241 -13.57 7.05 -0.94
N VAL A 242 -13.01 7.20 0.26
CA VAL A 242 -12.64 6.10 1.15
C VAL A 242 -13.90 5.29 1.46
N GLU A 243 -13.98 4.05 0.96
CA GLU A 243 -14.92 3.08 1.53
C GLU A 243 -14.49 2.86 2.97
N LYS A 244 -15.32 3.36 3.87
CA LYS A 244 -15.05 3.47 5.30
C LYS A 244 -14.63 2.12 5.90
N ALA A 245 -13.39 2.01 6.40
CA ALA A 245 -12.87 0.78 7.00
C ALA A 245 -13.48 0.51 8.39
N LYS A 246 -13.89 -0.73 8.67
CA LYS A 246 -14.39 -1.16 9.99
C LYS A 246 -13.22 -1.62 10.86
N ALA A 247 -13.18 -1.14 12.11
CA ALA A 247 -12.11 -1.39 13.07
C ALA A 247 -12.66 -1.77 14.46
N ALA A 248 -11.85 -2.47 15.26
CA ALA A 248 -12.19 -2.81 16.64
C ALA A 248 -10.99 -2.57 17.57
N ARG A 249 -11.26 -2.07 18.77
CA ARG A 249 -10.24 -1.87 19.81
C ARG A 249 -9.71 -3.21 20.31
N VAL A 250 -8.39 -3.28 20.52
CA VAL A 250 -7.62 -4.49 20.87
C VAL A 250 -8.22 -5.25 22.08
N TRP A 251 -8.87 -4.55 23.00
CA TRP A 251 -9.49 -5.11 24.21
C TRP A 251 -10.62 -6.13 24.00
N SER A 252 -11.07 -6.41 22.77
CA SER A 252 -12.04 -7.49 22.55
C SER A 252 -11.84 -8.26 21.24
N VAL A 253 -10.65 -8.84 21.06
CA VAL A 253 -10.41 -9.86 20.01
C VAL A 253 -11.52 -10.91 20.00
N SER A 254 -12.06 -11.29 21.16
CA SER A 254 -13.21 -12.19 21.30
C SER A 254 -14.50 -11.67 20.67
N ARG A 255 -14.83 -10.37 20.82
CA ARG A 255 -16.00 -9.76 20.16
C ARG A 255 -15.78 -9.58 18.67
N TRP A 256 -14.55 -9.23 18.25
CA TRP A 256 -14.22 -9.17 16.83
C TRP A 256 -14.33 -10.56 16.17
N ARG A 257 -13.77 -11.60 16.79
CA ARG A 257 -13.93 -13.00 16.32
C ARG A 257 -15.37 -13.49 16.39
N LYS A 258 -16.24 -12.98 17.27
CA LYS A 258 -17.68 -13.31 17.24
C LYS A 258 -18.41 -12.58 16.10
N LYS A 259 -18.07 -11.32 15.80
CA LYS A 259 -18.74 -10.49 14.79
C LYS A 259 -18.19 -10.65 13.37
N HIS A 260 -16.92 -11.02 13.24
CA HIS A 260 -16.15 -11.18 12.01
C HIS A 260 -15.39 -12.51 11.99
N GLY A 261 -15.91 -13.51 12.72
CA GLY A 261 -15.27 -14.79 12.91
C GLY A 261 -14.96 -15.57 11.65
N PHE A 262 -14.27 -16.68 11.85
CA PHE A 262 -13.82 -17.56 10.77
C PHE A 262 -14.91 -17.86 9.74
N PHE A 263 -16.13 -18.18 10.19
CA PHE A 263 -17.25 -18.50 9.30
C PHE A 263 -17.70 -17.31 8.42
N LEU A 264 -17.88 -16.12 9.01
CA LEU A 264 -18.23 -14.92 8.23
C LEU A 264 -17.10 -14.50 7.29
N SER A 265 -15.85 -14.64 7.74
CA SER A 265 -14.67 -14.40 6.93
C SER A 265 -14.56 -15.41 5.78
N LEU A 266 -14.92 -16.68 6.01
CA LEU A 266 -14.96 -17.74 5.00
C LEU A 266 -16.07 -17.51 3.97
N CYS A 267 -17.31 -17.20 4.40
CA CYS A 267 -18.40 -16.85 3.49
C CYS A 267 -18.05 -15.63 2.64
N ARG A 268 -17.47 -14.60 3.26
CA ARG A 268 -16.97 -13.43 2.54
C ARG A 268 -15.87 -13.83 1.55
N TRP A 269 -14.95 -14.72 1.95
CA TRP A 269 -13.89 -15.23 1.07
C TRP A 269 -14.45 -15.96 -0.14
N ILE A 270 -15.44 -16.84 0.03
CA ILE A 270 -16.12 -17.53 -1.08
C ILE A 270 -16.77 -16.51 -2.02
N GLY A 271 -17.50 -15.53 -1.49
CA GLY A 271 -18.08 -14.45 -2.29
C GLY A 271 -17.02 -13.66 -3.06
N MET A 272 -15.88 -13.37 -2.41
CA MET A 272 -14.76 -12.69 -3.04
C MET A 272 -14.11 -13.52 -4.15
N GLN A 273 -14.11 -14.87 -4.07
CA GLN A 273 -13.66 -15.73 -5.16
C GLN A 273 -14.54 -15.57 -6.40
N GLY A 274 -15.86 -15.50 -6.22
CA GLY A 274 -16.81 -15.21 -7.30
C GLY A 274 -16.54 -13.85 -7.93
N ASP A 275 -16.44 -12.79 -7.10
CA ASP A 275 -16.13 -11.43 -7.56
C ASP A 275 -14.81 -11.37 -8.36
N ARG A 276 -13.79 -12.12 -7.91
CA ARG A 276 -12.49 -12.21 -8.58
C ARG A 276 -12.62 -12.78 -9.98
N VAL A 277 -13.32 -13.91 -10.13
CA VAL A 277 -13.53 -14.58 -11.41
C VAL A 277 -14.36 -13.71 -12.36
N ILE A 278 -15.45 -13.12 -11.86
CA ILE A 278 -16.33 -12.22 -12.63
C ILE A 278 -15.53 -11.01 -13.13
N ARG A 279 -14.74 -10.38 -12.25
CA ARG A 279 -13.93 -9.22 -12.63
C ARG A 279 -12.88 -9.58 -13.65
N TRP A 280 -12.14 -10.67 -13.44
CA TRP A 280 -11.14 -11.14 -14.38
C TRP A 280 -11.76 -11.44 -15.75
N ALA A 281 -12.90 -12.15 -15.80
CA ALA A 281 -13.59 -12.47 -17.04
C ALA A 281 -14.09 -11.20 -17.76
N SER A 282 -14.61 -10.23 -17.00
CA SER A 282 -15.02 -8.94 -17.55
C SER A 282 -13.83 -8.15 -18.11
N CYS A 283 -12.70 -8.12 -17.39
CA CYS A 283 -11.49 -7.43 -17.85
C CYS A 283 -10.87 -8.11 -19.06
N ARG A 284 -10.85 -9.44 -19.10
CA ARG A 284 -10.32 -10.19 -20.24
C ARG A 284 -11.16 -10.03 -21.50
N SER A 285 -12.47 -9.86 -21.36
CA SER A 285 -13.38 -9.71 -22.50
C SER A 285 -13.56 -8.26 -22.97
N ARG A 286 -13.44 -7.28 -22.06
CA ARG A 286 -13.78 -5.88 -22.35
C ARG A 286 -12.65 -4.88 -22.09
N GLY A 287 -11.51 -5.34 -21.59
CA GLY A 287 -10.47 -4.49 -21.00
C GLY A 287 -10.86 -3.96 -19.62
N PHE A 288 -9.97 -3.19 -18.99
CA PHE A 288 -10.24 -2.51 -17.73
C PHE A 288 -11.37 -1.49 -17.89
N SER A 289 -12.60 -1.84 -17.49
CA SER A 289 -13.75 -0.93 -17.65
C SER A 289 -13.81 0.12 -16.53
N GLY A 290 -13.99 1.40 -16.89
CA GLY A 290 -14.22 2.51 -15.97
C GLY A 290 -15.66 2.63 -15.47
N GLY A 291 -16.30 1.56 -14.97
CA GLY A 291 -17.71 1.64 -14.55
C GLY A 291 -18.64 2.15 -15.68
N LYS A 292 -19.87 2.57 -15.34
CA LYS A 292 -20.89 2.94 -16.33
C LYS A 292 -20.67 4.29 -17.03
N ASN A 293 -19.66 5.07 -16.64
CA ASN A 293 -19.53 6.49 -17.01
C ASN A 293 -18.20 6.85 -17.71
N ALA A 294 -17.45 5.87 -18.23
CA ALA A 294 -16.23 6.19 -18.99
C ALA A 294 -16.61 6.61 -20.41
N GLU A 295 -16.35 7.86 -20.77
CA GLU A 295 -16.45 8.33 -22.15
C GLU A 295 -15.36 7.66 -23.02
N PRO A 296 -15.68 7.22 -24.24
CA PRO A 296 -14.70 6.65 -25.15
C PRO A 296 -13.69 7.72 -25.59
N ILE A 297 -12.39 7.36 -25.61
CA ILE A 297 -11.34 8.23 -26.18
C ILE A 297 -11.54 8.30 -27.70
N HIS A 298 -11.96 9.45 -28.20
CA HIS A 298 -11.73 9.82 -29.61
C HIS A 298 -10.26 10.19 -29.76
N GLY A 299 -9.42 9.31 -30.30
CA GLY A 299 -8.02 9.67 -30.55
C GLY A 299 -7.01 8.57 -30.87
N ILE A 300 -7.32 7.29 -30.70
CA ILE A 300 -6.43 6.22 -31.18
C ILE A 300 -6.82 5.90 -32.62
N SER A 301 -6.41 6.74 -33.57
CA SER A 301 -6.44 6.40 -34.98
C SER A 301 -5.32 5.42 -35.29
N ASN A 302 -5.67 4.40 -36.08
CA ASN A 302 -4.77 3.35 -36.55
C ASN A 302 -3.54 3.94 -37.28
N GLN A 303 -2.40 4.06 -36.60
CA GLN A 303 -1.08 4.03 -37.25
C GLN A 303 -0.51 2.61 -37.13
N CYS A 304 -1.16 1.66 -37.81
CA CYS A 304 -0.59 0.34 -38.05
C CYS A 304 -1.12 -0.18 -39.39
N SER A 305 -0.57 0.38 -40.47
CA SER A 305 -0.46 -0.19 -41.83
C SER A 305 -0.29 0.95 -42.83
N LYS A 306 0.95 1.13 -43.29
CA LYS A 306 1.36 1.68 -44.59
C LYS A 306 2.80 2.16 -44.45
N ASN A 307 3.71 1.23 -44.69
CA ASN A 307 5.05 1.48 -45.24
C ASN A 307 5.51 0.15 -45.80
N ASP A 308 4.94 -0.20 -46.95
CA ASP A 308 5.50 -1.14 -47.92
C ASP A 308 4.98 -0.69 -49.29
N HIS A 309 5.89 -0.57 -50.26
CA HIS A 309 5.74 -0.08 -51.64
C HIS A 309 5.85 1.44 -51.85
N GLU A 310 7.06 1.90 -52.18
CA GLU A 310 7.41 2.27 -53.56
C GLU A 310 8.92 2.59 -53.64
N ALA A 311 9.66 1.70 -54.29
CA ALA A 311 10.94 2.00 -54.92
C ALA A 311 10.73 1.77 -56.42
N GLY A 312 10.84 2.85 -57.19
CA GLY A 312 10.66 2.94 -58.64
C GLY A 312 10.86 4.37 -59.07
#